data_AF-A0A2E4FZ34-F1
#
_entry.id   AF-A0A2E4FZ34-F1
#
_cell.length_a   1.000
_cell.length_b   1.000
_cell.length_c   1.000
_cell.angle_alpha   90.00
_cell.angle_beta   90.00
_cell.angle_gamma   90.00
#
_symmetry.space_group_name_H-M   'P 1'
#
loop_
_entity.id
_entity.type
_entity.pdbx_description
1 polymer ?
#
loop_
_entity_poly.entity_id
_entity_poly.type
_entity_poly.pdbx_seq_one_letter_code
_entity_poly.pdbx_strand_id
1 'polypeptide(L)'
;MKDDDYLNAIDDSESWAADVPSHRVDSDSDSDSEDSVMDAAFSSHTPPILTDEATVIDSLDSPELQEESDRDAPADIEAPAEKTDLDHVEIAPLESAVASNSGSVSIPQSVLGSISVDVRVELGETLINLNQLYELREGQILELDRELGAPLDVVVNGQTIAKCEIVSINYRYAIRIIELINTP
;
A
#
# COMPACT_ATOMS: atom_id res chain seq x y z
N MET A 1 -56.98 10.09 1.30
CA MET A 1 -57.78 9.78 2.50
C MET A 1 -58.04 8.30 2.50
N LYS A 2 -57.64 7.63 3.58
CA LYS A 2 -57.52 6.17 3.81
C LYS A 2 -56.15 5.65 3.35
N ASP A 3 -55.08 5.90 4.10
CA ASP A 3 -54.78 5.60 5.53
C ASP A 3 -54.38 4.13 5.71
N ASP A 4 -53.09 3.96 6.00
CA ASP A 4 -52.48 3.10 7.03
C ASP A 4 -52.88 1.63 7.12
N ASP A 5 -51.96 0.76 6.69
CA ASP A 5 -51.83 -0.58 7.28
C ASP A 5 -50.34 -0.98 7.35
N TYR A 6 -49.63 -0.34 8.28
CA TYR A 6 -48.36 -0.82 8.85
C TYR A 6 -48.70 -1.58 10.13
N LEU A 7 -48.80 -2.91 10.12
CA LEU A 7 -48.61 -3.71 11.34
C LEU A 7 -48.07 -5.12 11.01
N ASN A 8 -46.77 -5.27 11.26
CA ASN A 8 -46.15 -6.34 12.05
C ASN A 8 -46.60 -7.80 11.80
N ALA A 9 -45.82 -8.51 10.99
CA ALA A 9 -45.65 -9.96 11.10
C ALA A 9 -44.27 -10.24 11.69
N ILE A 10 -44.16 -10.19 13.02
CA ILE A 10 -43.08 -10.80 13.79
C ILE A 10 -43.77 -11.85 14.65
N ASP A 11 -43.73 -13.10 14.21
CA ASP A 11 -44.04 -14.28 15.00
C ASP A 11 -43.23 -15.44 14.43
N ASP A 12 -42.27 -15.93 15.20
CA ASP A 12 -42.00 -17.35 15.43
C ASP A 12 -40.81 -17.46 16.40
N SER A 13 -41.13 -17.17 17.66
CA SER A 13 -40.93 -18.06 18.80
C SER A 13 -40.06 -19.33 18.62
N GLU A 14 -38.73 -19.22 18.64
CA GLU A 14 -37.86 -20.37 19.00
C GLU A 14 -37.35 -20.27 20.44
N SER A 15 -37.99 -21.06 21.28
CA SER A 15 -37.78 -21.24 22.71
C SER A 15 -36.68 -22.28 22.96
N TRP A 16 -35.44 -21.85 23.11
CA TRP A 16 -34.29 -22.75 23.38
C TRP A 16 -34.08 -23.06 24.88
N ALA A 17 -35.11 -22.91 25.71
CA ALA A 17 -35.04 -23.24 27.12
C ALA A 17 -35.30 -24.74 27.35
N ALA A 18 -34.23 -25.51 27.53
CA ALA A 18 -34.05 -26.58 28.54
C ALA A 18 -33.15 -27.71 28.01
N ASP A 19 -31.91 -27.78 28.50
CA ASP A 19 -31.36 -28.96 29.20
C ASP A 19 -29.93 -28.64 29.66
N VAL A 20 -29.72 -28.48 30.97
CA VAL A 20 -28.38 -28.36 31.57
C VAL A 20 -28.12 -29.67 32.32
N PRO A 21 -27.25 -30.57 31.81
CA PRO A 21 -26.86 -31.75 32.56
C PRO A 21 -25.91 -31.34 33.69
N SER A 22 -26.33 -31.60 34.92
CA SER A 22 -25.50 -31.47 36.12
C SER A 22 -24.53 -32.64 36.20
N HIS A 23 -23.31 -32.46 35.67
CA HIS A 23 -22.24 -33.44 35.88
C HIS A 23 -21.68 -33.28 37.30
N ARG A 24 -21.95 -34.31 38.12
CA ARG A 24 -21.46 -34.45 39.50
C ARG A 24 -19.94 -34.54 39.51
N VAL A 25 -19.35 -33.77 40.41
CA VAL A 25 -17.99 -33.91 40.93
C VAL A 25 -17.92 -35.19 41.76
N ASP A 26 -17.09 -36.14 41.32
CA ASP A 26 -16.54 -37.18 42.20
C ASP A 26 -15.05 -36.86 42.40
N SER A 27 -14.71 -36.74 43.69
CA SER A 27 -13.34 -36.58 44.20
C SER A 27 -12.82 -37.96 44.58
N ASP A 28 -11.54 -38.25 44.29
CA ASP A 28 -10.61 -39.13 45.04
C ASP A 28 -9.22 -39.01 44.35
N SER A 29 -8.20 -38.42 45.01
CA SER A 29 -7.06 -39.08 45.71
C SER A 29 -6.28 -40.09 44.83
N ASP A 30 -4.96 -40.05 44.64
CA ASP A 30 -3.83 -39.74 45.52
C ASP A 30 -2.54 -39.35 44.76
N SER A 31 -1.73 -38.55 45.47
CA SER A 31 -0.26 -38.44 45.52
C SER A 31 0.62 -39.21 44.51
N ASP A 32 1.58 -38.51 43.90
CA ASP A 32 2.98 -38.68 44.33
C ASP A 32 3.87 -37.51 43.91
N SER A 33 4.83 -37.23 44.80
CA SER A 33 5.74 -36.10 44.78
C SER A 33 7.03 -36.47 44.05
N GLU A 34 7.53 -35.62 43.17
CA GLU A 34 8.98 -35.52 42.93
C GLU A 34 9.39 -34.04 42.86
N ASP A 35 10.13 -33.66 43.91
CA ASP A 35 11.00 -32.48 44.00
C ASP A 35 11.96 -32.39 42.81
N SER A 36 12.17 -31.18 42.28
CA SER A 36 13.51 -30.56 42.31
C SER A 36 13.51 -29.17 41.70
N VAL A 37 13.75 -28.21 42.59
CA VAL A 37 14.26 -26.87 42.33
C VAL A 37 15.44 -26.88 41.35
N MET A 38 15.35 -26.08 40.28
CA MET A 38 16.51 -25.57 39.55
C MET A 38 16.32 -24.09 39.28
N ASP A 39 16.84 -23.34 40.23
CA ASP A 39 17.27 -21.95 40.14
C ASP A 39 18.46 -21.85 39.16
N ALA A 40 18.38 -21.00 38.14
CA ALA A 40 19.56 -20.33 37.53
C ALA A 40 19.20 -19.52 36.27
N ALA A 41 19.30 -18.20 36.44
CA ALA A 41 20.07 -17.30 35.59
C ALA A 41 19.74 -17.20 34.08
N PHE A 42 19.26 -16.00 33.72
CA PHE A 42 19.66 -15.28 32.52
C PHE A 42 21.10 -15.62 32.08
N SER A 43 21.26 -16.13 30.87
CA SER A 43 22.53 -16.00 30.15
C SER A 43 22.25 -15.79 28.67
N SER A 44 22.66 -14.61 28.23
CA SER A 44 22.71 -14.09 26.86
C SER A 44 23.13 -15.13 25.83
N HIS A 45 22.26 -15.43 24.87
CA HIS A 45 22.66 -16.14 23.67
C HIS A 45 23.01 -15.12 22.58
N THR A 46 24.27 -14.70 22.59
CA THR A 46 24.90 -13.95 21.49
C THR A 46 25.33 -14.96 20.42
N PRO A 47 24.88 -14.84 19.16
CA PRO A 47 25.38 -15.70 18.10
C PRO A 47 26.87 -15.40 17.82
N PRO A 48 27.66 -16.41 17.43
CA PRO A 48 29.11 -16.27 17.33
C PRO A 48 29.50 -15.36 16.16
N ILE A 49 30.41 -14.42 16.45
CA ILE A 49 31.20 -13.69 15.46
C ILE A 49 32.22 -14.66 14.86
N LEU A 50 32.15 -14.87 13.55
CA LEU A 50 33.25 -15.44 12.77
C LEU A 50 34.28 -14.34 12.53
N THR A 51 35.45 -14.46 13.15
CA THR A 51 36.66 -13.69 12.79
C THR A 51 37.71 -14.67 12.32
N ASP A 52 38.20 -14.50 11.09
CA ASP A 52 39.62 -14.25 10.78
C ASP A 52 39.84 -14.36 9.27
N GLU A 53 40.10 -13.24 8.61
CA GLU A 53 41.39 -13.02 7.95
C GLU A 53 41.48 -11.54 7.55
N ALA A 54 42.65 -10.97 7.85
CA ALA A 54 42.96 -9.58 7.76
C ALA A 54 43.00 -9.06 6.32
N THR A 55 42.39 -7.90 6.09
CA THR A 55 42.79 -6.98 5.01
C THR A 55 42.93 -5.57 5.55
N VAL A 56 44.18 -5.25 5.84
CA VAL A 56 44.89 -3.99 5.56
C VAL A 56 44.11 -2.68 5.78
N ILE A 57 44.50 -1.99 6.85
CA ILE A 57 44.38 -0.54 7.01
C ILE A 57 45.18 0.20 5.92
N ASP A 58 44.51 1.07 5.15
CA ASP A 58 45.11 2.23 4.48
C ASP A 58 44.03 3.33 4.51
N SER A 59 44.00 4.14 5.57
CA SER A 59 44.64 5.45 5.64
C SER A 59 44.25 6.39 4.49
N LEU A 60 43.44 7.39 4.87
CA LEU A 60 43.35 8.75 4.31
C LEU A 60 42.71 8.87 2.90
N ASP A 61 41.52 9.44 2.85
CA ASP A 61 41.33 10.76 2.23
C ASP A 61 39.94 11.31 2.58
N SER A 62 39.90 12.47 3.23
CA SER A 62 38.69 13.27 3.39
C SER A 62 38.69 14.30 2.26
N PRO A 63 37.72 14.29 1.33
CA PRO A 63 37.60 15.42 0.42
C PRO A 63 36.96 16.60 1.18
N GLU A 64 37.80 17.59 1.44
CA GLU A 64 37.48 18.95 1.85
C GLU A 64 36.26 19.52 1.11
N LEU A 65 35.40 20.18 1.88
CA LEU A 65 34.42 21.14 1.37
C LEU A 65 35.18 22.32 0.74
N GLN A 66 35.17 22.41 -0.59
CA GLN A 66 35.61 23.62 -1.28
C GLN A 66 34.40 24.53 -1.51
N GLU A 67 34.33 25.57 -0.67
CA GLU A 67 33.52 26.77 -0.90
C GLU A 67 34.09 27.52 -2.11
N GLU A 68 33.49 27.35 -3.28
CA GLU A 68 33.76 28.23 -4.42
C GLU A 68 32.88 29.48 -4.31
N SER A 69 33.33 30.41 -3.47
CA SER A 69 33.06 31.84 -3.63
C SER A 69 33.90 32.36 -4.78
N ASP A 70 33.26 32.66 -5.90
CA ASP A 70 33.57 33.77 -6.82
C ASP A 70 33.00 33.44 -8.21
N ARG A 71 31.75 33.87 -8.44
CA ARG A 71 31.29 34.15 -9.81
C ARG A 71 30.90 35.62 -9.92
N ASP A 72 31.94 36.35 -10.27
CA ASP A 72 31.97 37.64 -10.96
C ASP A 72 30.81 37.77 -11.97
N ALA A 73 30.05 38.84 -11.83
CA ALA A 73 29.01 39.24 -12.77
C ALA A 73 29.60 40.08 -13.90
N PRO A 74 29.17 39.85 -15.14
CA PRO A 74 28.93 40.95 -16.07
C PRO A 74 27.53 40.81 -16.71
N ALA A 75 26.67 41.82 -16.57
CA ALA A 75 26.53 42.97 -17.47
C ALA A 75 25.44 42.74 -18.53
N ASP A 76 24.43 43.60 -18.46
CA ASP A 76 23.56 44.09 -19.54
C ASP A 76 23.00 43.08 -20.56
N ILE A 77 21.79 42.59 -20.28
CA ILE A 77 20.86 42.14 -21.31
C ILE A 77 19.96 43.32 -21.67
N GLU A 78 20.40 44.17 -22.60
CA GLU A 78 19.49 45.06 -23.32
C GLU A 78 18.53 44.20 -24.16
N ALA A 79 17.24 44.27 -23.85
CA ALA A 79 16.19 43.66 -24.65
C ALA A 79 15.75 44.62 -25.77
N PRO A 80 15.90 44.26 -27.05
CA PRO A 80 15.25 45.01 -28.12
C PRO A 80 13.74 44.75 -28.10
N ALA A 81 12.96 45.78 -27.78
CA ALA A 81 11.51 45.78 -27.94
C ALA A 81 11.17 45.90 -29.44
N GLU A 82 11.00 44.77 -30.12
CA GLU A 82 10.47 44.74 -31.48
C GLU A 82 8.94 44.78 -31.43
N LYS A 83 8.36 45.89 -31.93
CA LYS A 83 6.93 46.04 -32.12
C LYS A 83 6.54 45.29 -33.39
N THR A 84 5.95 44.11 -33.24
CA THR A 84 5.29 43.41 -34.34
C THR A 84 3.92 44.02 -34.58
N ASP A 85 3.79 44.64 -35.74
CA ASP A 85 2.54 45.15 -36.34
C ASP A 85 1.63 43.94 -36.62
N LEU A 86 0.49 43.87 -35.94
CA LEU A 86 -0.47 42.77 -36.05
C LEU A 86 -1.44 43.08 -37.17
N ASP A 87 -1.09 42.68 -38.40
CA ASP A 87 -2.02 42.68 -39.52
C ASP A 87 -3.21 41.74 -39.24
N HIS A 88 -4.39 42.29 -39.49
CA HIS A 88 -5.70 41.71 -39.28
C HIS A 88 -5.88 40.36 -40.00
N VAL A 89 -5.96 39.26 -39.23
CA VAL A 89 -6.32 37.93 -39.75
C VAL A 89 -7.84 37.84 -39.89
N GLU A 90 -8.32 37.84 -41.13
CA GLU A 90 -9.73 37.59 -41.46
C GLU A 90 -10.00 36.08 -41.31
N ILE A 91 -10.69 35.71 -40.23
CA ILE A 91 -11.02 34.31 -39.92
C ILE A 91 -12.35 33.97 -40.60
N ALA A 92 -12.32 33.11 -41.62
CA ALA A 92 -13.53 32.58 -42.23
C ALA A 92 -14.29 31.69 -41.23
N PRO A 93 -15.64 31.73 -41.18
CA PRO A 93 -16.41 30.88 -40.29
C PRO A 93 -16.19 29.40 -40.66
N LEU A 94 -15.64 28.63 -39.73
CA LEU A 94 -15.61 27.17 -39.83
C LEU A 94 -17.06 26.69 -39.69
N GLU A 95 -17.71 26.35 -40.80
CA GLU A 95 -18.95 25.60 -40.75
C GLU A 95 -18.68 24.26 -40.07
N SER A 96 -19.44 24.01 -39.00
CA SER A 96 -19.29 22.87 -38.09
C SER A 96 -19.57 21.56 -38.81
N ALA A 97 -18.52 20.99 -39.42
CA ALA A 97 -18.50 19.57 -39.76
C ALA A 97 -18.17 18.78 -38.48
N VAL A 98 -19.14 18.67 -37.58
CA VAL A 98 -19.15 17.60 -36.56
C VAL A 98 -19.45 16.27 -37.26
N ALA A 99 -18.52 15.83 -38.10
CA ALA A 99 -18.42 14.43 -38.43
C ALA A 99 -17.95 13.73 -37.16
N SER A 100 -18.90 13.13 -36.43
CA SER A 100 -18.63 12.14 -35.40
C SER A 100 -17.89 10.96 -36.04
N ASN A 101 -16.59 11.12 -36.27
CA ASN A 101 -15.70 10.02 -36.58
C ASN A 101 -15.42 9.28 -35.27
N SER A 102 -16.44 8.61 -34.74
CA SER A 102 -16.28 7.51 -33.81
C SER A 102 -15.78 6.30 -34.60
N GLY A 103 -14.64 6.48 -35.28
CA GLY A 103 -13.89 5.38 -35.84
C GLY A 103 -13.19 4.71 -34.67
N SER A 104 -13.75 3.59 -34.19
CA SER A 104 -13.06 2.74 -33.23
C SER A 104 -11.74 2.32 -33.86
N VAL A 105 -10.64 2.92 -33.42
CA VAL A 105 -9.30 2.46 -33.78
C VAL A 105 -9.13 1.09 -33.13
N SER A 106 -9.31 0.04 -33.93
CA SER A 106 -9.10 -1.33 -33.48
C SER A 106 -7.61 -1.59 -33.36
N ILE A 107 -7.09 -1.51 -32.14
CA ILE A 107 -5.72 -1.88 -31.84
C ILE A 107 -5.62 -3.40 -31.91
N PRO A 108 -4.74 -3.98 -32.75
CA PRO A 108 -4.61 -5.44 -32.83
C PRO A 108 -4.13 -6.00 -31.49
N GLN A 109 -4.80 -7.04 -31.00
CA GLN A 109 -4.50 -7.68 -29.70
C GLN A 109 -3.03 -8.13 -29.56
N SER A 110 -2.38 -8.48 -30.67
CA SER A 110 -0.96 -8.83 -30.71
C SER A 110 -0.04 -7.71 -30.24
N VAL A 111 -0.44 -6.45 -30.46
CA VAL A 111 0.32 -5.27 -30.00
C VAL A 111 0.06 -5.02 -28.52
N LEU A 112 -1.17 -5.22 -28.04
CA LEU A 112 -1.49 -5.08 -26.62
C LEU A 112 -0.76 -6.13 -25.77
N GLY A 113 -0.62 -7.36 -26.29
CA GLY A 113 0.02 -8.47 -25.57
C GLY A 113 1.53 -8.34 -25.35
N SER A 114 2.22 -7.41 -26.02
CA SER A 114 3.66 -7.18 -25.85
C SER A 114 4.00 -6.04 -24.89
N ILE A 115 3.00 -5.35 -24.35
CA ILE A 115 3.20 -4.22 -23.44
C ILE A 115 3.33 -4.75 -22.01
N SER A 116 4.45 -4.45 -21.37
CA SER A 116 4.66 -4.72 -19.95
C SER A 116 4.11 -3.56 -19.11
N VAL A 117 3.43 -3.87 -18.01
CA VAL A 117 2.89 -2.88 -17.07
C VAL A 117 3.37 -3.18 -15.65
N ASP A 118 3.57 -2.12 -14.86
CA ASP A 118 3.89 -2.25 -13.44
C ASP A 118 2.61 -2.54 -12.66
N VAL A 119 2.61 -3.65 -11.93
CA VAL A 119 1.48 -4.08 -11.10
C VAL A 119 1.93 -4.01 -9.65
N ARG A 120 1.20 -3.24 -8.85
CA ARG A 120 1.43 -3.12 -7.40
C ARG A 120 0.24 -3.67 -6.65
N VAL A 121 0.52 -4.11 -5.43
CA VAL A 121 -0.51 -4.48 -4.47
C VAL A 121 -0.36 -3.60 -3.26
N GLU A 122 -1.46 -2.96 -2.89
CA GLU A 122 -1.48 -2.02 -1.78
C GLU A 122 -2.11 -2.69 -0.56
N LEU A 123 -1.34 -2.74 0.53
CA LEU A 123 -1.81 -3.25 1.82
C LEU A 123 -2.87 -2.31 2.41
N GLY A 124 -2.62 -1.00 2.35
CA GLY A 124 -3.47 0.08 2.81
C GLY A 124 -2.73 1.41 2.72
N GLU A 125 -3.44 2.52 2.94
CA GLU A 125 -2.90 3.88 2.92
C GLU A 125 -2.94 4.47 4.33
N THR A 126 -2.07 5.44 4.62
CA THR A 126 -2.19 6.27 5.81
C THR A 126 -1.69 7.67 5.52
N LEU A 127 -2.40 8.68 6.04
CA LEU A 127 -2.04 10.08 5.89
C LEU A 127 -1.38 10.56 7.18
N ILE A 128 -0.13 10.95 7.09
CA ILE A 128 0.64 11.53 8.19
C ILE A 128 1.13 12.93 7.82
N ASN A 129 1.30 13.79 8.81
CA ASN A 129 1.85 15.12 8.60
C ASN A 129 3.38 15.08 8.48
N LEU A 130 3.97 16.15 7.92
CA LEU A 130 5.41 16.23 7.70
C LEU A 130 6.24 16.03 8.98
N ASN A 131 5.79 16.55 10.12
CA ASN A 131 6.46 16.33 11.41
C ASN A 131 6.50 14.83 11.79
N GLN A 132 5.38 14.11 11.61
CA GLN A 132 5.30 12.68 11.92
C GLN A 132 6.22 11.86 10.99
N LEU A 133 6.38 12.28 9.73
CA LEU A 133 7.31 11.66 8.79
C LEU A 133 8.77 11.77 9.26
N TYR A 134 9.19 12.96 9.73
CA TYR A 134 10.55 13.15 10.27
C TYR A 134 10.79 12.45 11.61
N GLU A 135 9.72 12.16 12.35
CA GLU A 135 9.77 11.41 13.60
C GLU A 135 9.79 9.88 13.39
N LEU A 136 9.64 9.38 12.16
CA LEU A 136 9.69 7.94 11.89
C LEU A 136 11.00 7.31 12.37
N ARG A 137 10.89 6.26 13.18
CA ARG A 137 12.02 5.46 13.66
C ARG A 137 11.81 3.97 13.40
N GLU A 138 12.90 3.22 13.46
CA GLU A 138 12.84 1.76 13.45
C GLU A 138 11.93 1.25 14.58
N GLY A 139 11.06 0.30 14.26
CA GLY A 139 10.08 -0.26 15.20
C GLY A 139 8.81 0.59 15.40
N GLN A 140 8.70 1.75 14.76
CA GLN A 140 7.45 2.52 14.81
C GLN A 140 6.34 1.84 14.00
N ILE A 141 5.13 1.89 14.55
CA ILE A 141 3.93 1.31 13.94
C ILE A 141 3.10 2.44 13.34
N LEU A 142 2.67 2.27 12.09
CA LEU A 142 1.71 3.14 11.42
C LEU A 142 0.43 2.36 11.18
N GLU A 143 -0.69 2.92 11.63
CA GLU A 143 -2.01 2.37 11.35
C GLU A 143 -2.41 2.75 9.92
N LEU A 144 -2.93 1.76 9.18
CA LEU A 144 -3.45 1.94 7.83
C LEU A 144 -4.97 2.10 7.87
N ASP A 145 -5.54 2.66 6.82
CA ASP A 145 -6.97 2.93 6.65
C ASP A 145 -7.83 1.68 6.38
N ARG A 146 -7.23 0.48 6.41
CA ARG A 146 -7.87 -0.77 6.02
C ARG A 146 -8.18 -1.68 7.21
N GLU A 147 -9.39 -2.25 7.19
CA GLU A 147 -9.84 -3.26 8.15
C GLU A 147 -9.11 -4.60 7.99
N LEU A 148 -8.86 -5.29 9.10
CA LEU A 148 -8.23 -6.61 9.09
C LEU A 148 -9.08 -7.62 8.32
N GLY A 149 -8.44 -8.38 7.43
CA GLY A 149 -9.11 -9.39 6.62
C GLY A 149 -9.85 -8.85 5.39
N ALA A 150 -9.89 -7.52 5.19
CA ALA A 150 -10.37 -6.95 3.95
C ALA A 150 -9.41 -7.32 2.78
N PRO A 151 -9.94 -7.53 1.57
CA PRO A 151 -9.12 -7.83 0.41
C PRO A 151 -8.22 -6.63 0.03
N LEU A 152 -7.07 -6.94 -0.56
CA LEU A 152 -6.08 -5.97 -1.00
C LEU A 152 -6.39 -5.41 -2.38
N ASP A 153 -5.86 -4.23 -2.68
CA ASP A 153 -6.02 -3.59 -3.98
C ASP A 153 -4.89 -3.92 -4.92
N VAL A 154 -5.23 -4.31 -6.14
CA VAL A 154 -4.28 -4.43 -7.26
C VAL A 154 -4.36 -3.18 -8.09
N VAL A 155 -3.23 -2.47 -8.15
CA VAL A 155 -3.12 -1.16 -8.77
C VAL A 155 -2.18 -1.26 -9.97
N VAL A 156 -2.64 -0.72 -11.11
CA VAL A 156 -1.86 -0.59 -12.33
C VAL A 156 -1.91 0.86 -12.77
N ASN A 157 -0.75 1.48 -12.97
CA ASN A 157 -0.65 2.91 -13.31
C ASN A 157 -1.41 3.85 -12.35
N GLY A 158 -1.49 3.50 -11.07
CA GLY A 158 -2.20 4.28 -10.05
C GLY A 158 -3.73 4.09 -10.03
N GLN A 159 -4.29 3.20 -10.85
CA GLN A 159 -5.71 2.85 -10.84
C GLN A 159 -5.91 1.45 -10.29
N THR A 160 -6.82 1.30 -9.32
CA THR A 160 -7.26 -0.01 -8.85
C THR A 160 -8.04 -0.74 -9.94
N ILE A 161 -7.57 -1.93 -10.30
CA ILE A 161 -8.18 -2.78 -11.33
C ILE A 161 -8.87 -4.02 -10.73
N ALA A 162 -8.47 -4.45 -9.53
CA ALA A 162 -8.91 -5.70 -8.93
C ALA A 162 -8.75 -5.71 -7.41
N LYS A 163 -9.49 -6.62 -6.75
CA LYS A 163 -9.29 -7.02 -5.36
C LYS A 163 -8.57 -8.36 -5.28
N CYS A 164 -7.70 -8.56 -4.29
CA CYS A 164 -6.94 -9.79 -4.12
C CYS A 164 -6.73 -10.20 -2.65
N GLU A 165 -6.32 -11.43 -2.43
CA GLU A 165 -5.81 -11.92 -1.13
C GLU A 165 -4.35 -12.37 -1.27
N ILE A 166 -3.59 -12.26 -0.17
CA ILE A 166 -2.24 -12.81 -0.11
C ILE A 166 -2.34 -14.32 0.12
N VAL A 167 -1.62 -15.07 -0.72
CA VAL A 167 -1.42 -16.50 -0.57
C VAL A 167 0.07 -16.80 -0.56
N SER A 168 0.47 -18.00 -0.14
CA SER A 168 1.85 -18.46 -0.28
C SER A 168 1.95 -19.60 -1.27
N ILE A 169 2.95 -19.54 -2.14
CA ILE A 169 3.25 -20.60 -3.10
C ILE A 169 4.75 -20.87 -3.01
N ASN A 170 5.14 -22.11 -2.69
CA ASN A 170 6.54 -22.51 -2.56
C ASN A 170 7.37 -21.58 -1.65
N TYR A 171 6.83 -21.25 -0.47
CA TYR A 171 7.46 -20.32 0.51
C TYR A 171 7.70 -18.90 -0.03
N ARG A 172 6.97 -18.48 -1.06
CA ARG A 172 6.97 -17.11 -1.58
C ARG A 172 5.57 -16.51 -1.45
N TYR A 173 5.52 -15.20 -1.20
CA TYR A 173 4.28 -14.45 -1.29
C TYR A 173 3.76 -14.48 -2.72
N ALA A 174 2.46 -14.65 -2.85
CA ALA A 174 1.70 -14.56 -4.08
C ALA A 174 0.37 -13.89 -3.78
N ILE A 175 -0.35 -13.49 -4.82
CA ILE A 175 -1.69 -12.93 -4.70
C ILE A 175 -2.66 -13.76 -5.52
N ARG A 176 -3.88 -13.91 -4.99
CA ARG A 176 -5.00 -14.46 -5.75
C ARG A 176 -6.00 -13.35 -6.01
N ILE A 177 -6.36 -13.15 -7.27
CA ILE A 177 -7.42 -12.21 -7.65
C ILE A 177 -8.76 -12.77 -7.16
N ILE A 178 -9.50 -11.94 -6.42
CA ILE A 178 -10.84 -12.25 -5.90
C ILE A 178 -11.89 -11.66 -6.85
N GLU A 179 -11.69 -10.42 -7.26
CA GLU A 179 -12.66 -9.65 -8.05
C GLU A 179 -11.94 -8.71 -9.02
N LEU A 180 -12.49 -8.53 -10.22
CA LEU A 180 -12.06 -7.51 -11.18
C LEU A 180 -13.04 -6.34 -11.12
N ILE A 181 -12.55 -5.14 -10.85
CA ILE A 181 -13.37 -3.93 -10.67
C ILE A 181 -13.46 -3.15 -11.98
N ASN A 182 -12.30 -2.97 -12.64
CA ASN A 182 -12.19 -2.12 -13.81
C ASN A 182 -11.37 -2.82 -14.89
N THR A 183 -12.05 -3.56 -15.75
CA THR A 183 -11.48 -4.06 -17.01
C THR A 183 -11.58 -2.94 -18.05
N PRO A 184 -10.45 -2.41 -18.56
CA PRO A 184 -10.47 -1.42 -19.64
C PRO A 184 -11.00 -1.98 -20.95
#